data_AF-A0A972W414-F1
#
_entry.id   AF-A0A972W414-F1
#
_cell.length_a   1.000
_cell.length_b   1.000
_cell.length_c   1.000
_cell.angle_alpha   90.00
_cell.angle_beta   90.00
_cell.angle_gamma   90.00
#
_symmetry.space_group_name_H-M   'P 1'
#
loop_
_entity.id
_entity.type
_entity.pdbx_description
1 polymer ?
#
loop_
_entity_poly.entity_id
_entity_poly.type
_entity_poly.pdbx_seq_one_letter_code
_entity_poly.pdbx_strand_id
1 'polypeptide(L)'
;MSKKYVDIETLKYILYDIHKLEDLLVRERFKEHDIESLNLFIDSVKTFSDRELYPYFKEMDETPAYYKEGTVIVHEQVKIMMLQGGEMGIISASFDYDSGGLQIPFTALQAAIYIMDAANNHLPSYAGLTSGSAELIIEFGNKELNEIYVPKMISGVWSGTMCLTEPQAGSSLSDITTKATPTQEGYYKISGQKIFISGGDHQHSENFVHLVLARISGAPKGTKGISLFVVPKNRPKADGTLEYNDVITVADFQKMGQRGYCTTHLGFGDSNDCRGWLVGEEHKGLNQMFLMMNGARIGVGRGAAAIAMAAYRASLQYANERPQGRKLTSTGKKNPSESQSLIIEHPDVRRMLLLQKSIAEGSLSLVLLASKYQDIITTSISKEEKEKYNLLLEMIIPI
;
A
#
# COMPACT_ATOMS: atom_id res chain seq x y z
N MET A 1 12.89 4.64 -21.09
CA MET A 1 11.65 5.10 -20.42
C MET A 1 11.61 6.63 -20.46
N SER A 2 10.47 7.24 -20.12
CA SER A 2 10.36 8.70 -20.02
C SER A 2 11.45 9.28 -19.10
N LYS A 3 11.88 10.53 -19.31
CA LYS A 3 12.79 11.19 -18.36
C LYS A 3 12.08 11.69 -17.10
N LYS A 4 10.75 11.84 -17.17
CA LYS A 4 9.89 12.30 -16.05
C LYS A 4 8.70 11.36 -15.91
N TYR A 5 8.41 10.90 -14.70
CA TYR A 5 7.25 10.05 -14.40
C TYR A 5 6.24 10.74 -13.46
N VAL A 6 6.64 11.84 -12.82
CA VAL A 6 5.82 12.64 -11.92
C VAL A 6 6.18 14.13 -12.08
N ASP A 7 5.32 15.02 -11.59
CA ASP A 7 5.56 16.45 -11.52
C ASP A 7 5.41 16.95 -10.09
N ILE A 8 6.54 17.27 -9.48
CA ILE A 8 6.66 17.63 -8.07
C ILE A 8 6.07 19.03 -7.81
N GLU A 9 6.18 19.95 -8.76
CA GLU A 9 5.61 21.29 -8.60
C GLU A 9 4.08 21.21 -8.57
N THR A 10 3.50 20.42 -9.48
CA THR A 10 2.06 20.17 -9.49
C THR A 10 1.61 19.43 -8.21
N LEU A 11 2.37 18.44 -7.75
CA LEU A 11 2.07 17.73 -6.50
C LEU A 11 2.07 18.69 -5.30
N LYS A 12 3.11 19.54 -5.16
CA LYS A 12 3.22 20.52 -4.08
C LYS A 12 2.11 21.56 -4.15
N TYR A 13 1.75 22.03 -5.35
CA TYR A 13 0.60 22.94 -5.54
C TYR A 13 -0.72 22.31 -5.07
N ILE A 14 -1.00 21.05 -5.45
CA ILE A 14 -2.22 20.37 -4.99
C ILE A 14 -2.17 20.18 -3.46
N LEU A 15 -1.02 19.82 -2.91
CA LEU A 15 -0.85 19.55 -1.49
C LEU A 15 -1.05 20.80 -0.61
N TYR A 16 -0.41 21.92 -0.97
CA TYR A 16 -0.40 23.14 -0.16
C TYR A 16 -1.47 24.14 -0.61
N ASP A 17 -1.52 24.52 -1.89
CA ASP A 17 -2.46 25.56 -2.33
C ASP A 17 -3.92 25.09 -2.42
N ILE A 18 -4.16 23.82 -2.77
CA ILE A 18 -5.52 23.26 -2.89
C ILE A 18 -5.98 22.63 -1.58
N HIS A 19 -5.19 21.70 -1.03
CA HIS A 19 -5.61 20.96 0.18
C HIS A 19 -5.17 21.62 1.48
N LYS A 20 -4.32 22.65 1.46
CA LYS A 20 -3.90 23.38 2.65
C LYS A 20 -3.44 22.44 3.75
N LEU A 21 -2.43 21.63 3.45
CA LEU A 21 -1.84 20.68 4.40
C LEU A 21 -1.39 21.36 5.70
N GLU A 22 -0.96 22.62 5.62
CA GLU A 22 -0.56 23.44 6.76
C GLU A 22 -1.68 23.61 7.81
N ASP A 23 -2.95 23.54 7.40
CA ASP A 23 -4.10 23.59 8.33
C ASP A 23 -4.14 22.36 9.26
N LEU A 24 -3.43 21.28 8.92
CA LEU A 24 -3.31 20.10 9.79
C LEU A 24 -2.19 20.27 10.82
N LEU A 25 -1.18 21.08 10.57
CA LEU A 25 0.02 21.19 11.42
C LEU A 25 -0.26 21.91 12.75
N VAL A 26 -1.39 22.61 12.86
CA VAL A 26 -1.87 23.18 14.13
C VAL A 26 -2.42 22.13 15.09
N ARG A 27 -2.64 20.89 14.63
CA ARG A 27 -3.16 19.80 15.47
C ARG A 27 -2.03 19.22 16.32
N GLU A 28 -2.34 18.89 17.57
CA GLU A 28 -1.35 18.46 18.58
C GLU A 28 -0.44 17.32 18.09
N ARG A 29 -0.99 16.34 17.37
CA ARG A 29 -0.24 15.20 16.79
C ARG A 29 0.83 15.64 15.78
N PHE A 30 0.63 16.75 15.08
CA PHE A 30 1.47 17.18 13.96
C PHE A 30 2.32 18.42 14.25
N LYS A 31 2.25 18.96 15.48
CA LYS A 31 2.88 20.23 15.86
C LYS A 31 4.41 20.28 15.72
N GLU A 32 5.06 19.12 15.64
CA GLU A 32 6.51 19.00 15.47
C GLU A 32 6.94 19.04 13.99
N HIS A 33 5.98 19.08 13.06
CA HIS A 33 6.23 19.20 11.63
C HIS A 33 5.91 20.61 11.14
N ASP A 34 6.72 21.07 10.20
CA ASP A 34 6.46 22.28 9.42
C ASP A 34 6.49 21.94 7.91
N ILE A 35 6.25 22.95 7.07
CA ILE A 35 6.27 22.75 5.61
C ILE A 35 7.66 22.32 5.12
N GLU A 36 8.73 22.76 5.77
CA GLU A 36 10.10 22.45 5.37
C GLU A 36 10.44 20.98 5.68
N SER A 37 10.10 20.49 6.88
CA SER A 37 10.32 19.09 7.28
C SER A 37 9.55 18.12 6.37
N LEU A 38 8.30 18.45 6.02
CA LEU A 38 7.49 17.62 5.13
C LEU A 38 8.01 17.65 3.68
N ASN A 39 8.50 18.79 3.20
CA ASN A 39 9.14 18.87 1.89
C ASN A 39 10.43 18.06 1.85
N LEU A 40 11.25 18.11 2.90
CA LEU A 40 12.47 17.32 3.00
C LEU A 40 12.18 15.82 2.93
N PHE A 41 11.12 15.36 3.61
CA PHE A 41 10.67 13.97 3.52
C PHE A 41 10.24 13.60 2.08
N ILE A 42 9.38 14.40 1.45
CA ILE A 42 8.90 14.17 0.08
C ILE A 42 10.07 14.16 -0.93
N ASP A 43 11.00 15.11 -0.83
CA ASP A 43 12.14 15.23 -1.73
C ASP A 43 13.16 14.09 -1.51
N SER A 44 13.30 13.59 -0.28
CA SER A 44 14.09 12.40 0.03
C SER A 44 13.47 11.14 -0.59
N VAL A 45 12.15 10.96 -0.48
CA VAL A 45 11.42 9.87 -1.14
C VAL A 45 11.51 9.96 -2.66
N LYS A 46 11.48 11.17 -3.23
CA LYS A 46 11.71 11.38 -4.67
C LYS A 46 13.10 10.93 -5.10
N THR A 47 14.13 11.33 -4.36
CA THR A 47 15.52 10.94 -4.63
C THR A 47 15.70 9.42 -4.55
N PHE A 48 15.13 8.79 -3.53
CA PHE A 48 15.11 7.33 -3.40
C PHE A 48 14.37 6.67 -4.57
N SER A 49 13.22 7.22 -4.97
CA SER A 49 12.43 6.68 -6.09
C SER A 49 13.16 6.75 -7.43
N ASP A 50 13.89 7.84 -7.68
CA ASP A 50 14.71 7.99 -8.89
C ASP A 50 15.84 6.96 -8.97
N ARG A 51 16.44 6.62 -7.83
CA ARG A 51 17.60 5.74 -7.73
C ARG A 51 17.22 4.27 -7.68
N GLU A 52 16.27 3.92 -6.81
CA GLU A 52 16.00 2.54 -6.40
C GLU A 52 14.72 1.94 -6.99
N LEU A 53 13.81 2.76 -7.51
CA LEU A 53 12.50 2.31 -8.02
C LEU A 53 12.42 2.44 -9.54
N TYR A 54 12.53 3.67 -10.06
CA TYR A 54 12.26 3.98 -11.47
C TYR A 54 13.08 3.16 -12.47
N PRO A 55 14.40 2.95 -12.28
CA PRO A 55 15.22 2.21 -13.24
C PRO A 55 14.76 0.76 -13.43
N TYR A 56 14.16 0.16 -12.39
CA TYR A 56 13.83 -1.26 -12.33
C TYR A 56 12.38 -1.57 -12.71
N PHE A 57 11.53 -0.56 -12.98
CA PHE A 57 10.11 -0.78 -13.29
C PHE A 57 9.92 -1.77 -14.45
N LYS A 58 10.64 -1.57 -15.56
CA LYS A 58 10.54 -2.42 -16.74
C LYS A 58 11.08 -3.83 -16.47
N GLU A 59 12.26 -3.92 -15.85
CA GLU A 59 12.92 -5.19 -15.53
C GLU A 59 12.05 -6.06 -14.62
N MET A 60 11.42 -5.47 -13.60
CA MET A 60 10.52 -6.17 -12.68
C MET A 60 9.22 -6.66 -13.33
N ASP A 61 8.77 -6.02 -14.41
CA ASP A 61 7.62 -6.53 -15.17
C ASP A 61 8.02 -7.63 -16.14
N GLU A 62 9.18 -7.50 -16.81
CA GLU A 62 9.71 -8.51 -17.74
C GLU A 62 10.19 -9.79 -17.01
N THR A 63 10.64 -9.64 -15.76
CA THR A 63 11.10 -10.73 -14.87
C THR A 63 10.11 -10.87 -13.71
N PRO A 64 8.98 -11.58 -13.91
CA PRO A 64 7.93 -11.68 -12.90
C PRO A 64 8.42 -12.42 -11.65
N ALA A 65 7.76 -12.14 -10.52
CA ALA A 65 7.84 -13.02 -9.36
C ALA A 65 7.36 -14.43 -9.73
N TYR A 66 8.00 -15.46 -9.16
CA TYR A 66 7.63 -16.85 -9.42
C TYR A 66 7.89 -17.75 -8.20
N TYR A 67 7.07 -18.78 -8.04
CA TYR A 67 7.26 -19.78 -7.00
C TYR A 67 8.41 -20.73 -7.30
N LYS A 68 9.24 -21.02 -6.30
CA LYS A 68 10.31 -22.02 -6.35
C LYS A 68 10.55 -22.61 -4.96
N GLU A 69 10.47 -23.93 -4.86
CA GLU A 69 10.94 -24.70 -3.68
C GLU A 69 10.37 -24.18 -2.34
N GLY A 70 9.07 -23.94 -2.26
CA GLY A 70 8.42 -23.54 -0.99
C GLY A 70 8.44 -22.04 -0.69
N THR A 71 9.01 -21.22 -1.57
CA THR A 71 8.99 -19.75 -1.44
C THR A 71 8.77 -19.06 -2.79
N VAL A 72 8.64 -17.73 -2.79
CA VAL A 72 8.56 -16.93 -4.02
C VAL A 72 9.86 -16.19 -4.24
N ILE A 73 10.36 -16.23 -5.46
CA ILE A 73 11.53 -15.45 -5.89
C ILE A 73 11.03 -14.13 -6.44
N VAL A 74 11.46 -13.04 -5.81
CA VAL A 74 11.18 -11.67 -6.25
C VAL A 74 12.48 -10.90 -6.52
N HIS A 75 12.36 -9.77 -7.21
CA HIS A 75 13.49 -8.91 -7.55
C HIS A 75 14.21 -8.37 -6.29
N GLU A 76 15.53 -8.16 -6.34
CA GLU A 76 16.33 -7.69 -5.20
C GLU A 76 15.90 -6.31 -4.67
N GLN A 77 15.32 -5.46 -5.53
CA GLN A 77 14.77 -4.17 -5.09
C GLN A 77 13.65 -4.28 -4.06
N VAL A 78 13.01 -5.44 -3.89
CA VAL A 78 12.09 -5.65 -2.76
C VAL A 78 12.85 -5.56 -1.43
N LYS A 79 14.05 -6.16 -1.35
CA LYS A 79 14.93 -6.06 -0.16
C LYS A 79 15.33 -4.61 0.12
N ILE A 80 15.78 -3.91 -0.93
CA ILE A 80 16.21 -2.50 -0.81
C ILE A 80 15.04 -1.62 -0.36
N MET A 81 13.86 -1.78 -0.97
CA MET A 81 12.65 -1.06 -0.60
C MET A 81 12.29 -1.30 0.87
N MET A 82 12.33 -2.55 1.33
CA MET A 82 11.96 -2.88 2.70
C MET A 82 12.97 -2.31 3.71
N LEU A 83 14.26 -2.60 3.54
CA LEU A 83 15.28 -2.19 4.51
C LEU A 83 15.54 -0.68 4.49
N GLN A 84 15.82 -0.08 3.32
CA GLN A 84 16.05 1.37 3.24
C GLN A 84 14.76 2.15 3.47
N GLY A 85 13.60 1.61 3.07
CA GLY A 85 12.32 2.24 3.39
C GLY A 85 12.02 2.25 4.89
N GLY A 86 12.41 1.21 5.62
CA GLY A 86 12.39 1.19 7.08
C GLY A 86 13.35 2.21 7.70
N GLU A 87 14.60 2.25 7.25
CA GLU A 87 15.62 3.22 7.71
C GLU A 87 15.22 4.68 7.45
N MET A 88 14.58 4.96 6.31
CA MET A 88 14.04 6.27 5.96
C MET A 88 12.75 6.62 6.73
N GLY A 89 12.21 5.69 7.53
CA GLY A 89 10.96 5.85 8.27
C GLY A 89 9.72 5.83 7.39
N ILE A 90 9.78 5.37 6.13
CA ILE A 90 8.62 5.31 5.23
C ILE A 90 7.56 4.34 5.76
N ILE A 91 7.98 3.21 6.35
CA ILE A 91 7.07 2.17 6.86
C ILE A 91 6.32 2.66 8.12
N SER A 92 6.99 3.42 9.00
CA SER A 92 6.41 3.91 10.26
C SER A 92 6.00 5.38 10.24
N ALA A 93 6.06 6.05 9.08
CA ALA A 93 5.94 7.50 8.96
C ALA A 93 4.74 8.10 9.72
N SER A 94 3.57 7.48 9.63
CA SER A 94 2.33 7.97 10.26
C SER A 94 2.11 7.51 11.71
N PHE A 95 2.93 6.60 12.22
CA PHE A 95 2.79 6.09 13.58
C PHE A 95 3.23 7.13 14.61
N ASP A 96 2.77 6.93 15.85
CA ASP A 96 3.20 7.73 16.98
C ASP A 96 4.66 7.50 17.33
N TYR A 97 5.31 8.50 17.93
CA TYR A 97 6.71 8.39 18.33
C TYR A 97 6.95 7.23 19.30
N ASP A 98 6.02 6.98 20.21
CA ASP A 98 6.09 5.87 21.18
C ASP A 98 6.05 4.47 20.49
N SER A 99 5.54 4.41 19.26
CA SER A 99 5.52 3.20 18.43
C SER A 99 6.65 3.17 17.39
N GLY A 100 7.63 4.07 17.50
CA GLY A 100 8.76 4.18 16.57
C GLY A 100 8.42 4.86 15.24
N GLY A 101 7.33 5.64 15.20
CA GLY A 101 6.93 6.43 14.05
C GLY A 101 7.49 7.83 14.01
N LEU A 102 7.04 8.59 13.01
CA LEU A 102 7.44 9.99 12.79
C LEU A 102 6.28 10.98 12.95
N GLN A 103 5.05 10.51 13.20
CA GLN A 103 3.83 11.33 13.21
C GLN A 103 3.67 12.23 11.96
N ILE A 104 4.17 11.82 10.80
CA ILE A 104 3.96 12.52 9.54
C ILE A 104 2.46 12.46 9.20
N PRO A 105 1.81 13.58 8.82
CA PRO A 105 0.42 13.57 8.38
C PRO A 105 0.22 12.53 7.26
N PHE A 106 -0.85 11.74 7.35
CA PHE A 106 -1.16 10.71 6.37
C PHE A 106 -1.28 11.30 4.96
N THR A 107 -1.78 12.53 4.82
CA THR A 107 -1.82 13.28 3.57
C THR A 107 -0.43 13.50 2.97
N ALA A 108 0.57 13.88 3.77
CA ALA A 108 1.95 14.07 3.32
C ALA A 108 2.60 12.72 2.96
N LEU A 109 2.33 11.68 3.75
CA LEU A 109 2.77 10.31 3.45
C LEU A 109 2.20 9.82 2.11
N GLN A 110 0.90 10.00 1.86
CA GLN A 110 0.30 9.62 0.57
C GLN A 110 0.89 10.41 -0.60
N ALA A 111 1.25 11.70 -0.42
CA ALA A 111 1.97 12.45 -1.45
C ALA A 111 3.36 11.86 -1.75
N ALA A 112 4.09 11.42 -0.72
CA ALA A 112 5.39 10.78 -0.88
C ALA A 112 5.28 9.40 -1.58
N ILE A 113 4.35 8.53 -1.13
CA ILE A 113 4.19 7.20 -1.74
C ILE A 113 3.63 7.32 -3.18
N TYR A 114 2.86 8.37 -3.50
CA TYR A 114 2.41 8.65 -4.87
C TYR A 114 3.60 8.79 -5.84
N ILE A 115 4.69 9.42 -5.41
CA ILE A 115 5.92 9.52 -6.19
C ILE A 115 6.51 8.13 -6.44
N MET A 116 6.54 7.29 -5.41
CA MET A 116 7.07 5.93 -5.51
C MET A 116 6.24 5.06 -6.45
N ASP A 117 4.91 5.13 -6.39
CA ASP A 117 4.05 4.36 -7.30
C ASP A 117 4.13 4.85 -8.75
N ALA A 118 4.33 6.15 -8.96
CA ALA A 118 4.56 6.69 -10.30
C ALA A 118 5.92 6.24 -10.85
N ALA A 119 6.90 6.00 -9.97
CA ALA A 119 8.21 5.48 -10.33
C ALA A 119 8.14 3.98 -10.65
N ASN A 120 7.58 3.18 -9.73
CA ASN A 120 7.49 1.73 -9.85
C ASN A 120 6.42 1.17 -8.89
N ASN A 121 5.22 0.93 -9.40
CA ASN A 121 4.08 0.42 -8.63
C ASN A 121 4.18 -1.05 -8.17
N HIS A 122 5.33 -1.71 -8.35
CA HIS A 122 5.58 -3.05 -7.82
C HIS A 122 6.03 -3.05 -6.36
N LEU A 123 6.73 -2.00 -5.93
CA LEU A 123 7.53 -2.00 -4.70
C LEU A 123 6.81 -1.39 -3.48
N PRO A 124 6.12 -0.23 -3.56
CA PRO A 124 5.64 0.47 -2.36
C PRO A 124 4.62 -0.34 -1.55
N SER A 125 3.87 -1.22 -2.21
CA SER A 125 2.85 -2.04 -1.56
C SER A 125 3.42 -3.09 -0.58
N TYR A 126 4.67 -3.55 -0.74
CA TYR A 126 5.30 -4.43 0.26
C TYR A 126 5.47 -3.72 1.61
N ALA A 127 5.97 -2.48 1.57
CA ALA A 127 6.11 -1.61 2.73
C ALA A 127 4.73 -1.19 3.28
N GLY A 128 3.79 -0.84 2.39
CA GLY A 128 2.44 -0.44 2.77
C GLY A 128 1.65 -1.55 3.48
N LEU A 129 1.76 -2.80 3.03
CA LEU A 129 1.18 -3.95 3.74
C LEU A 129 1.82 -4.15 5.10
N THR A 130 3.14 -4.03 5.18
CA THR A 130 3.87 -4.18 6.43
C THR A 130 3.47 -3.11 7.44
N SER A 131 3.34 -1.86 6.99
CA SER A 131 2.82 -0.74 7.78
C SER A 131 1.40 -1.02 8.26
N GLY A 132 0.45 -1.31 7.37
CA GLY A 132 -0.95 -1.56 7.78
C GLY A 132 -1.11 -2.77 8.71
N SER A 133 -0.29 -3.81 8.53
CA SER A 133 -0.26 -4.96 9.43
C SER A 133 0.29 -4.60 10.82
N ALA A 134 1.34 -3.78 10.89
CA ALA A 134 1.87 -3.28 12.15
C ALA A 134 0.86 -2.36 12.86
N GLU A 135 0.15 -1.51 12.10
CA GLU A 135 -0.88 -0.61 12.63
C GLU A 135 -2.00 -1.38 13.35
N LEU A 136 -2.44 -2.51 12.80
CA LEU A 136 -3.43 -3.38 13.47
C LEU A 136 -2.91 -3.94 14.81
N ILE A 137 -1.62 -4.24 14.90
CA ILE A 137 -1.00 -4.72 16.14
C ILE A 137 -0.86 -3.58 17.15
N ILE A 138 -0.47 -2.39 16.69
CA ILE A 138 -0.35 -1.19 17.53
C ILE A 138 -1.70 -0.82 18.14
N GLU A 139 -2.74 -0.76 17.32
CA GLU A 139 -4.05 -0.27 17.77
C GLU A 139 -4.81 -1.29 18.61
N PHE A 140 -4.72 -2.58 18.25
CA PHE A 140 -5.58 -3.61 18.84
C PHE A 140 -4.82 -4.75 19.52
N GLY A 141 -3.54 -4.93 19.22
CA GLY A 141 -2.72 -5.97 19.82
C GLY A 141 -2.45 -5.71 21.30
N ASN A 142 -2.14 -6.78 22.04
CA ASN A 142 -1.65 -6.62 23.40
C ASN A 142 -0.19 -6.12 23.40
N LYS A 143 0.32 -5.77 24.58
CA LYS A 143 1.70 -5.27 24.74
C LYS A 143 2.76 -6.26 24.24
N GLU A 144 2.57 -7.56 24.48
CA GLU A 144 3.51 -8.60 24.07
C GLU A 144 3.61 -8.71 22.53
N LEU A 145 2.48 -8.68 21.82
CA LEU A 145 2.48 -8.68 20.35
C LEU A 145 3.17 -7.43 19.80
N ASN A 146 2.95 -6.27 20.43
CA ASN A 146 3.62 -5.04 20.05
C ASN A 146 5.15 -5.15 20.19
N GLU A 147 5.63 -5.55 21.36
CA GLU A 147 7.07 -5.67 21.64
C GLU A 147 7.77 -6.69 20.75
N ILE A 148 7.10 -7.81 20.43
CA ILE A 148 7.68 -8.88 19.62
C ILE A 148 7.73 -8.52 18.13
N TYR A 149 6.63 -8.03 17.56
CA TYR A 149 6.48 -7.95 16.10
C TYR A 149 6.75 -6.56 15.53
N VAL A 150 6.25 -5.50 16.15
CA VAL A 150 6.22 -4.16 15.55
C VAL A 150 7.62 -3.62 15.23
N PRO A 151 8.63 -3.68 16.13
CA PRO A 151 9.97 -3.15 15.84
C PRO A 151 10.61 -3.77 14.58
N LYS A 152 10.43 -5.08 14.39
CA LYS A 152 10.98 -5.81 13.23
C LYS A 152 10.22 -5.49 11.94
N MET A 153 8.92 -5.24 12.04
CA MET A 153 8.10 -4.85 10.90
C MET A 153 8.40 -3.42 10.43
N ILE A 154 8.48 -2.46 11.35
CA ILE A 154 8.72 -1.05 10.99
C ILE A 154 10.13 -0.80 10.44
N SER A 155 11.11 -1.60 10.88
CA SER A 155 12.46 -1.59 10.31
C SER A 155 12.55 -2.23 8.91
N GLY A 156 11.49 -2.91 8.45
CA GLY A 156 11.45 -3.63 7.19
C GLY A 156 12.18 -4.98 7.18
N VAL A 157 12.73 -5.41 8.33
CA VAL A 157 13.38 -6.72 8.47
C VAL A 157 12.38 -7.86 8.35
N TRP A 158 11.18 -7.66 8.91
CA TRP A 158 10.03 -8.56 8.75
C TRP A 158 8.96 -7.90 7.90
N SER A 159 8.31 -8.69 7.06
CA SER A 159 7.20 -8.24 6.22
C SER A 159 5.87 -8.50 6.92
N GLY A 160 4.86 -7.69 6.64
CA GLY A 160 3.48 -7.89 7.10
C GLY A 160 2.53 -8.14 5.94
N THR A 161 1.44 -8.86 6.21
CA THR A 161 0.42 -9.14 5.18
C THR A 161 -1.00 -9.09 5.74
N MET A 162 -1.95 -8.89 4.84
CA MET A 162 -3.37 -8.92 5.12
C MET A 162 -3.98 -10.23 4.57
N CYS A 163 -4.54 -11.09 5.42
CA CYS A 163 -4.98 -12.44 5.04
C CYS A 163 -6.48 -12.67 5.24
N LEU A 164 -7.27 -12.35 4.21
CA LEU A 164 -8.75 -12.37 4.25
C LEU A 164 -9.34 -13.48 3.39
N THR A 165 -9.05 -13.40 2.09
CA THR A 165 -9.73 -14.14 1.02
C THR A 165 -9.40 -15.63 1.02
N GLU A 166 -10.41 -16.45 0.77
CA GLU A 166 -10.31 -17.90 0.57
C GLU A 166 -10.80 -18.26 -0.85
N PRO A 167 -10.48 -19.44 -1.39
CA PRO A 167 -10.90 -19.84 -2.74
C PRO A 167 -12.41 -19.67 -3.01
N GLN A 168 -13.23 -19.93 -1.99
CA GLN A 168 -14.69 -19.81 -2.04
C GLN A 168 -15.22 -18.48 -1.47
N ALA A 169 -14.37 -17.62 -0.91
CA ALA A 169 -14.80 -16.41 -0.20
C ALA A 169 -13.91 -15.20 -0.52
N GLY A 170 -14.35 -14.39 -1.49
CA GLY A 170 -13.83 -13.05 -1.79
C GLY A 170 -14.67 -11.96 -1.15
N SER A 171 -15.60 -11.37 -1.90
CA SER A 171 -16.52 -10.33 -1.40
C SER A 171 -17.38 -10.81 -0.22
N SER A 172 -17.69 -12.11 -0.14
CA SER A 172 -18.47 -12.70 0.96
C SER A 172 -17.57 -13.17 2.11
N LEU A 173 -16.90 -12.24 2.79
CA LEU A 173 -16.02 -12.56 3.93
C LEU A 173 -16.76 -13.24 5.09
N SER A 174 -18.09 -13.15 5.14
CA SER A 174 -18.92 -13.93 6.08
C SER A 174 -18.72 -15.44 5.97
N ASP A 175 -18.29 -15.93 4.80
CA ASP A 175 -18.26 -17.35 4.44
C ASP A 175 -16.85 -17.96 4.57
N ILE A 176 -15.92 -17.26 5.22
CA ILE A 176 -14.61 -17.82 5.52
C ILE A 176 -14.72 -19.07 6.40
N THR A 177 -13.85 -20.03 6.11
CA THR A 177 -13.78 -21.35 6.74
C THR A 177 -12.51 -21.58 7.53
N THR A 178 -11.49 -20.74 7.36
CA THR A 178 -10.28 -20.78 8.19
C THR A 178 -10.67 -20.71 9.66
N LYS A 179 -10.18 -21.67 10.43
CA LYS A 179 -10.62 -21.96 11.79
C LYS A 179 -9.50 -21.63 12.77
N ALA A 180 -9.90 -21.10 13.93
CA ALA A 180 -9.05 -20.94 15.10
C ALA A 180 -9.59 -21.82 16.24
N THR A 181 -8.77 -22.72 16.78
CA THR A 181 -9.13 -23.55 17.93
C THR A 181 -8.34 -23.10 19.16
N PRO A 182 -9.00 -22.63 20.24
CA PRO A 182 -8.30 -22.14 21.42
C PRO A 182 -7.50 -23.26 22.09
N THR A 183 -6.41 -22.89 22.75
CA THR A 183 -5.55 -23.79 23.53
C THR A 183 -5.48 -23.32 24.99
N GLN A 184 -4.88 -24.12 25.87
CA GLN A 184 -4.70 -23.74 27.27
C GLN A 184 -3.48 -22.82 27.46
N GLU A 185 -2.62 -22.76 26.45
CA GLU A 185 -1.33 -22.07 26.43
C GLU A 185 -1.44 -20.62 25.90
N GLY A 186 -2.66 -20.10 25.72
CA GLY A 186 -2.90 -18.70 25.34
C GLY A 186 -2.77 -18.39 23.84
N TYR A 187 -2.50 -19.38 23.00
CA TYR A 187 -2.54 -19.25 21.54
C TYR A 187 -3.72 -20.04 20.94
N TYR A 188 -3.97 -19.84 19.65
CA TYR A 188 -4.97 -20.59 18.88
C TYR A 188 -4.27 -21.44 17.83
N LYS A 189 -4.75 -22.67 17.63
CA LYS A 189 -4.38 -23.48 16.48
C LYS A 189 -5.13 -22.97 15.25
N ILE A 190 -4.41 -22.49 14.25
CA ILE A 190 -4.98 -21.99 13.01
C ILE A 190 -4.97 -23.10 11.97
N SER A 191 -6.08 -23.30 11.27
CA SER A 191 -6.17 -24.26 10.17
C SER A 191 -7.02 -23.71 9.04
N GLY A 192 -6.49 -23.70 7.83
CA GLY A 192 -7.18 -23.21 6.64
C GLY A 192 -6.21 -22.74 5.56
N GLN A 193 -6.75 -21.97 4.62
CA GLN A 193 -5.97 -21.46 3.50
C GLN A 193 -6.45 -20.08 3.09
N LYS A 194 -5.53 -19.27 2.57
CA LYS A 194 -5.79 -17.92 2.07
C LYS A 194 -5.18 -17.74 0.70
N ILE A 195 -5.90 -17.08 -0.19
CA ILE A 195 -5.44 -16.83 -1.57
C ILE A 195 -5.39 -15.34 -1.86
N PHE A 196 -4.67 -14.99 -2.93
CA PHE A 196 -4.45 -13.61 -3.34
C PHE A 196 -3.75 -12.76 -2.28
N ILE A 197 -2.90 -13.39 -1.46
CA ILE A 197 -2.15 -12.69 -0.42
C ILE A 197 -0.97 -11.98 -1.05
N SER A 198 -1.10 -10.67 -1.17
CA SER A 198 -0.08 -9.82 -1.75
C SER A 198 1.12 -9.72 -0.81
N GLY A 199 2.34 -9.76 -1.33
CA GLY A 199 3.56 -9.78 -0.50
C GLY A 199 3.69 -11.00 0.42
N GLY A 200 2.91 -12.06 0.16
CA GLY A 200 2.62 -13.10 1.13
C GLY A 200 3.80 -14.01 1.51
N ASP A 201 4.80 -14.13 0.65
CA ASP A 201 6.07 -14.77 0.96
C ASP A 201 7.11 -14.35 -0.09
N HIS A 202 8.38 -14.25 0.30
CA HIS A 202 9.52 -14.07 -0.60
C HIS A 202 10.87 -14.25 0.12
N GLN A 203 11.94 -14.49 -0.65
CA GLN A 203 13.27 -14.81 -0.14
C GLN A 203 14.02 -13.65 0.57
N HIS A 204 13.54 -12.42 0.41
CA HIS A 204 14.22 -11.21 0.91
C HIS A 204 13.76 -10.72 2.29
N SER A 205 12.80 -11.40 2.94
CA SER A 205 12.36 -11.08 4.29
C SER A 205 12.76 -12.19 5.25
N GLU A 206 13.25 -11.84 6.44
CA GLU A 206 13.63 -12.85 7.45
C GLU A 206 12.41 -13.57 8.02
N ASN A 207 11.26 -12.89 8.07
CA ASN A 207 10.01 -13.45 8.55
C ASN A 207 8.79 -12.70 7.99
N PHE A 208 7.63 -13.34 8.02
CA PHE A 208 6.36 -12.75 7.61
C PHE A 208 5.38 -12.79 8.77
N VAL A 209 4.73 -11.67 9.06
CA VAL A 209 3.71 -11.53 10.10
C VAL A 209 2.35 -11.40 9.40
N HIS A 210 1.60 -12.51 9.32
CA HIS A 210 0.31 -12.53 8.64
C HIS A 210 -0.81 -12.12 9.59
N LEU A 211 -1.61 -11.14 9.20
CA LEU A 211 -2.81 -10.73 9.92
C LEU A 211 -4.00 -11.49 9.32
N VAL A 212 -4.34 -12.61 9.95
CA VAL A 212 -5.25 -13.64 9.43
C VAL A 212 -6.65 -13.49 10.03
N LEU A 213 -7.67 -13.39 9.18
CA LEU A 213 -9.05 -13.56 9.59
C LEU A 213 -9.41 -15.05 9.68
N ALA A 214 -9.83 -15.48 10.86
CA ALA A 214 -10.28 -16.83 11.12
C ALA A 214 -11.50 -16.85 12.05
N ARG A 215 -12.25 -17.95 12.02
CA ARG A 215 -13.42 -18.17 12.88
C ARG A 215 -13.03 -19.03 14.07
N ILE A 216 -13.24 -18.51 15.27
CA ILE A 216 -13.04 -19.29 16.50
C ILE A 216 -14.04 -20.45 16.54
N SER A 217 -13.57 -21.61 16.98
CA SER A 217 -14.39 -22.83 17.07
C SER A 217 -15.60 -22.59 17.97
N GLY A 218 -16.81 -22.76 17.43
CA GLY A 218 -18.07 -22.50 18.14
C GLY A 218 -18.58 -21.05 18.02
N ALA A 219 -17.83 -20.15 17.40
CA ALA A 219 -18.29 -18.78 17.15
C ALA A 219 -19.50 -18.74 16.19
N PRO A 220 -20.35 -17.69 16.27
CA PRO A 220 -21.47 -17.52 15.36
C PRO A 220 -21.06 -17.57 13.89
N LYS A 221 -21.97 -18.00 13.01
CA LYS A 221 -21.77 -17.88 11.55
C LYS A 221 -21.79 -16.41 11.11
N GLY A 222 -21.25 -16.15 9.92
CA GLY A 222 -21.21 -14.81 9.32
C GLY A 222 -20.10 -13.92 9.89
N THR A 223 -20.18 -12.62 9.63
CA THR A 223 -19.13 -11.65 10.01
C THR A 223 -18.94 -11.53 11.51
N LYS A 224 -20.00 -11.70 12.30
CA LYS A 224 -20.01 -11.61 13.76
C LYS A 224 -19.22 -12.69 14.50
N GLY A 225 -18.67 -13.69 13.82
CA GLY A 225 -17.81 -14.72 14.44
C GLY A 225 -16.35 -14.66 13.99
N ILE A 226 -15.98 -13.64 13.21
CA ILE A 226 -14.64 -13.51 12.64
C ILE A 226 -13.74 -12.78 13.62
N SER A 227 -12.58 -13.36 13.88
CA SER A 227 -11.54 -12.79 14.76
C SER A 227 -10.24 -12.60 13.96
N LEU A 228 -9.38 -11.72 14.45
CA LEU A 228 -8.11 -11.38 13.82
C LEU A 228 -6.96 -12.00 14.60
N PHE A 229 -5.99 -12.57 13.90
CA PHE A 229 -4.83 -13.22 14.51
C PHE A 229 -3.52 -12.76 13.87
N VAL A 230 -2.50 -12.55 14.69
CA VAL A 230 -1.11 -12.59 14.24
C VAL A 230 -0.71 -14.04 14.05
N VAL A 231 -0.33 -14.41 12.83
CA VAL A 231 0.16 -15.75 12.47
C VAL A 231 1.47 -15.57 11.71
N PRO A 232 2.63 -15.61 12.39
CA PRO A 232 3.90 -15.45 11.71
C PRO A 232 4.27 -16.70 10.91
N LYS A 233 5.06 -16.57 9.85
CA LYS A 233 5.63 -17.72 9.12
C LYS A 233 6.54 -18.54 10.03
N ASN A 234 7.35 -17.86 10.84
CA ASN A 234 8.16 -18.47 11.89
C ASN A 234 7.94 -17.78 13.24
N ARG A 235 7.76 -18.54 14.31
CA ARG A 235 7.59 -18.07 15.68
C ARG A 235 8.94 -17.59 16.23
N PRO A 236 9.04 -16.38 16.79
CA PRO A 236 10.23 -15.98 17.51
C PRO A 236 10.35 -16.73 18.84
N LYS A 237 11.56 -17.21 19.13
CA LYS A 237 11.94 -17.77 20.44
C LYS A 237 12.60 -16.70 21.31
N ALA A 238 12.68 -16.97 22.61
CA ALA A 238 13.29 -16.06 23.58
C ALA A 238 14.78 -15.78 23.33
N ASP A 239 15.48 -16.68 22.62
CA ASP A 239 16.89 -16.53 22.22
C ASP A 239 17.07 -15.74 20.92
N GLY A 240 15.98 -15.24 20.32
CA GLY A 240 15.98 -14.51 19.05
C GLY A 240 15.97 -15.39 17.80
N THR A 241 16.01 -16.71 17.94
CA THR A 241 15.88 -17.63 16.80
C THR A 241 14.43 -17.75 16.33
N LEU A 242 14.25 -18.22 15.09
CA LEU A 242 12.94 -18.40 14.46
C LEU A 242 12.61 -19.89 14.34
N GLU A 243 11.41 -20.28 14.76
CA GLU A 243 10.88 -21.64 14.63
C GLU A 243 9.78 -21.70 13.58
N TYR A 244 9.83 -22.67 12.67
CA TYR A 244 8.80 -22.83 11.66
C TYR A 244 7.39 -22.98 12.28
N ASN A 245 6.42 -22.19 11.78
CA ASN A 245 5.07 -22.10 12.34
C ASN A 245 4.00 -22.85 11.52
N ASP A 246 4.37 -23.82 10.69
CA ASP A 246 3.39 -24.58 9.89
C ASP A 246 2.51 -23.66 8.99
N VAL A 247 3.16 -22.64 8.44
CA VAL A 247 2.64 -21.76 7.38
C VAL A 247 3.39 -22.08 6.10
N ILE A 248 2.69 -22.55 5.08
CA ILE A 248 3.28 -22.92 3.79
C ILE A 248 2.87 -21.94 2.70
N THR A 249 3.79 -21.65 1.78
CA THR A 249 3.44 -21.07 0.49
C THR A 249 3.12 -22.21 -0.47
N VAL A 250 1.85 -22.35 -0.80
CA VAL A 250 1.34 -23.42 -1.68
C VAL A 250 1.72 -23.14 -3.13
N ALA A 251 1.53 -21.89 -3.57
CA ALA A 251 1.82 -21.44 -4.92
C ALA A 251 1.86 -19.91 -4.98
N ASP A 252 2.32 -19.38 -6.11
CA ASP A 252 2.12 -18.00 -6.52
C ASP A 252 1.03 -17.86 -7.60
N PHE A 253 0.57 -16.64 -7.83
CA PHE A 253 -0.34 -16.31 -8.93
C PHE A 253 0.38 -15.47 -9.99
N GLN A 254 0.40 -15.99 -11.22
CA GLN A 254 0.86 -15.27 -12.39
C GLN A 254 -0.21 -14.27 -12.85
N LYS A 255 0.17 -13.00 -12.98
CA LYS A 255 -0.75 -11.85 -13.16
C LYS A 255 -0.55 -11.15 -14.50
N MET A 256 -1.59 -10.43 -14.92
CA MET A 256 -1.55 -9.54 -16.10
C MET A 256 -0.56 -8.37 -15.91
N GLY A 257 -0.45 -7.82 -14.70
CA GLY A 257 0.40 -6.67 -14.36
C GLY A 257 0.79 -6.69 -12.89
N GLN A 258 1.58 -5.70 -12.46
CA GLN A 258 2.26 -5.72 -11.16
C GLN A 258 2.99 -7.05 -10.93
N ARG A 259 3.70 -7.52 -11.95
CA ARG A 259 4.25 -8.88 -12.00
C ARG A 259 5.41 -9.09 -11.03
N GLY A 260 6.16 -8.03 -10.72
CA GLY A 260 7.17 -8.00 -9.66
C GLY A 260 6.63 -7.93 -8.22
N TYR A 261 5.31 -7.77 -8.04
CA TYR A 261 4.67 -7.83 -6.73
C TYR A 261 4.12 -9.23 -6.51
N CYS A 262 4.70 -10.03 -5.60
CA CYS A 262 4.26 -11.40 -5.41
C CYS A 262 2.84 -11.48 -4.84
N THR A 263 2.13 -12.54 -5.24
CA THR A 263 0.77 -12.82 -4.77
C THR A 263 0.69 -14.31 -4.52
N THR A 264 0.40 -14.73 -3.30
CA THR A 264 0.55 -16.11 -2.88
C THR A 264 -0.77 -16.77 -2.48
N HIS A 265 -0.76 -18.10 -2.58
CA HIS A 265 -1.64 -18.98 -1.84
C HIS A 265 -0.89 -19.46 -0.60
N LEU A 266 -1.41 -19.14 0.59
CA LEU A 266 -0.88 -19.55 1.88
C LEU A 266 -1.75 -20.65 2.50
N GLY A 267 -1.13 -21.74 2.94
CA GLY A 267 -1.73 -22.78 3.76
C GLY A 267 -1.31 -22.63 5.21
N PHE A 268 -2.22 -22.93 6.14
CA PHE A 268 -2.00 -22.82 7.57
C PHE A 268 -2.42 -24.12 8.25
N GLY A 269 -1.51 -24.74 9.00
CA GLY A 269 -1.88 -25.78 9.97
C GLY A 269 -2.00 -27.20 9.43
N ASP A 270 -1.43 -27.51 8.26
CA ASP A 270 -1.48 -28.85 7.67
C ASP A 270 -0.81 -29.91 8.55
N SER A 271 0.19 -29.52 9.35
CA SER A 271 0.87 -30.37 10.34
C SER A 271 0.33 -30.20 11.76
N ASN A 272 -0.76 -29.43 11.94
CA ASN A 272 -1.41 -29.16 13.22
C ASN A 272 -0.53 -28.45 14.28
N ASP A 273 0.47 -27.67 13.85
CA ASP A 273 1.32 -26.84 14.71
C ASP A 273 1.30 -25.34 14.34
N CYS A 274 0.33 -24.90 13.54
CA CYS A 274 0.19 -23.48 13.21
C CYS A 274 -0.42 -22.70 14.37
N ARG A 275 0.36 -21.78 14.94
CA ARG A 275 -0.04 -20.97 16.10
C ARG A 275 -0.36 -19.54 15.68
N GLY A 276 -1.49 -19.05 16.14
CA GLY A 276 -1.91 -17.66 16.00
C GLY A 276 -2.26 -17.04 17.35
N TRP A 277 -2.03 -15.74 17.46
CA TRP A 277 -2.35 -14.96 18.66
C TRP A 277 -3.43 -13.94 18.34
N LEU A 278 -4.45 -13.86 19.19
CA LEU A 278 -5.59 -12.97 19.01
C LEU A 278 -5.14 -11.51 19.03
N VAL A 279 -5.64 -10.73 18.06
CA VAL A 279 -5.47 -9.28 18.01
C VAL A 279 -6.75 -8.62 18.53
N GLY A 280 -6.66 -7.98 19.69
CA GLY A 280 -7.77 -7.38 20.40
C GLY A 280 -8.78 -8.41 20.90
N GLU A 281 -10.06 -8.22 20.58
CA GLU A 281 -11.15 -9.02 21.13
C GLU A 281 -11.63 -10.12 20.17
N GLU A 282 -12.10 -11.24 20.74
CA GLU A 282 -12.77 -12.28 19.97
C GLU A 282 -13.96 -11.69 19.19
N HIS A 283 -14.12 -12.14 17.96
CA HIS A 283 -15.26 -11.81 17.09
C HIS A 283 -15.33 -10.34 16.62
N LYS A 284 -14.27 -9.55 16.88
CA LYS A 284 -14.12 -8.18 16.37
C LYS A 284 -13.19 -8.07 15.16
N GLY A 285 -12.70 -9.19 14.65
CA GLY A 285 -11.61 -9.24 13.66
C GLY A 285 -11.91 -8.49 12.37
N LEU A 286 -13.11 -8.64 11.81
CA LEU A 286 -13.47 -7.92 10.59
C LEU A 286 -13.58 -6.40 10.84
N ASN A 287 -14.10 -6.00 12.00
CA ASN A 287 -14.22 -4.58 12.35
C ASN A 287 -12.84 -3.94 12.51
N GLN A 288 -11.91 -4.63 13.17
CA GLN A 288 -10.52 -4.18 13.31
C GLN A 288 -9.82 -4.09 11.96
N MET A 289 -10.03 -5.09 11.09
CA MET A 289 -9.45 -5.13 9.74
C MET A 289 -9.87 -3.93 8.87
N PHE A 290 -11.02 -3.30 9.13
CA PHE A 290 -11.41 -2.09 8.39
C PHE A 290 -10.43 -0.93 8.54
N LEU A 291 -9.65 -0.85 9.62
CA LEU A 291 -8.57 0.13 9.76
C LEU A 291 -7.60 0.01 8.58
N MET A 292 -7.06 -1.20 8.38
CA MET A 292 -6.13 -1.49 7.29
C MET A 292 -6.82 -1.45 5.91
N MET A 293 -8.07 -1.91 5.78
CA MET A 293 -8.81 -1.85 4.51
C MET A 293 -9.09 -0.42 4.06
N ASN A 294 -9.41 0.51 4.97
CA ASN A 294 -9.61 1.91 4.64
C ASN A 294 -8.32 2.57 4.12
N GLY A 295 -7.19 2.34 4.81
CA GLY A 295 -5.88 2.77 4.33
C GLY A 295 -5.54 2.18 2.96
N ALA A 296 -5.81 0.88 2.76
CA ALA A 296 -5.59 0.20 1.48
C ALA A 296 -6.46 0.77 0.34
N ARG A 297 -7.73 1.13 0.60
CA ARG A 297 -8.62 1.75 -0.41
C ARG A 297 -8.04 3.07 -0.93
N ILE A 298 -7.56 3.93 -0.02
CA ILE A 298 -6.89 5.18 -0.39
C ILE A 298 -5.59 4.88 -1.14
N GLY A 299 -4.78 3.94 -0.65
CA GLY A 299 -3.51 3.55 -1.25
C GLY A 299 -3.64 2.98 -2.67
N VAL A 300 -4.67 2.18 -2.95
CA VAL A 300 -4.96 1.64 -4.29
C VAL A 300 -5.41 2.77 -5.23
N GLY A 301 -6.27 3.67 -4.77
CA GLY A 301 -6.68 4.85 -5.54
C GLY A 301 -5.49 5.77 -5.89
N ARG A 302 -4.60 5.97 -4.92
CA ARG A 302 -3.32 6.69 -5.11
C ARG A 302 -2.45 6.01 -6.17
N GLY A 303 -2.27 4.70 -6.10
CA GLY A 303 -1.50 3.94 -7.09
C GLY A 303 -2.06 4.09 -8.51
N ALA A 304 -3.38 4.04 -8.66
CA ALA A 304 -4.04 4.27 -9.95
C ALA A 304 -3.79 5.69 -10.49
N ALA A 305 -3.91 6.72 -9.64
CA ALA A 305 -3.61 8.10 -10.02
C ALA A 305 -2.14 8.29 -10.41
N ALA A 306 -1.23 7.60 -9.71
CA ALA A 306 0.21 7.65 -9.97
C ALA A 306 0.58 7.01 -11.32
N ILE A 307 0.00 5.85 -11.63
CA ILE A 307 0.16 5.17 -12.92
C ILE A 307 -0.37 6.05 -14.05
N ALA A 308 -1.55 6.68 -13.87
CA ALA A 308 -2.12 7.59 -14.87
C ALA A 308 -1.19 8.80 -15.14
N MET A 309 -0.57 9.37 -14.10
CA MET A 309 0.40 10.45 -14.26
C MET A 309 1.68 9.99 -14.98
N ALA A 310 2.23 8.84 -14.62
CA ALA A 310 3.42 8.28 -15.29
C ALA A 310 3.15 8.02 -16.77
N ALA A 311 1.99 7.43 -17.10
CA ALA A 311 1.54 7.20 -18.47
C ALA A 311 1.31 8.52 -19.24
N TYR A 312 0.72 9.52 -18.59
CA TYR A 312 0.56 10.86 -19.16
C TYR A 312 1.92 11.49 -19.49
N ARG A 313 2.89 11.44 -18.58
CA ARG A 313 4.22 12.02 -18.80
C ARG A 313 4.97 11.32 -19.92
N ALA A 314 4.88 10.00 -20.01
CA ALA A 314 5.44 9.24 -21.13
C ALA A 314 4.77 9.61 -22.47
N SER A 315 3.44 9.70 -22.51
CA SER A 315 2.68 10.08 -23.71
C SER A 315 2.98 11.52 -24.13
N LEU A 316 3.09 12.44 -23.18
CA LEU A 316 3.44 13.84 -23.42
C LEU A 316 4.85 13.96 -24.00
N GLN A 317 5.83 13.25 -23.43
CA GLN A 317 7.19 13.26 -23.97
C GLN A 317 7.19 12.76 -25.42
N TYR A 318 6.58 11.60 -25.69
CA TYR A 318 6.51 11.05 -27.04
C TYR A 318 5.83 12.00 -28.03
N ALA A 319 4.77 12.69 -27.59
CA ALA A 319 4.06 13.64 -28.44
C ALA A 319 4.89 14.88 -28.82
N ASN A 320 5.85 15.27 -27.98
CA ASN A 320 6.81 16.35 -28.23
C ASN A 320 7.99 15.92 -29.11
N GLU A 321 8.15 14.63 -29.38
CA GLU A 321 9.31 14.10 -30.12
C GLU A 321 8.93 13.46 -31.46
N ARG A 322 7.67 13.03 -31.62
CA ARG A 322 7.22 12.28 -32.80
C ARG A 322 6.77 13.20 -33.95
N PRO A 323 7.53 13.32 -35.06
CA PRO A 323 7.02 13.96 -36.27
C PRO A 323 6.04 13.04 -37.00
N GLN A 324 4.85 13.53 -37.30
CA GLN A 324 3.88 12.81 -38.14
C GLN A 324 2.79 13.75 -38.65
N GLY A 325 2.50 13.66 -39.95
CA GLY A 325 1.49 14.51 -40.58
C GLY A 325 1.92 15.98 -40.62
N ARG A 326 0.97 16.87 -40.90
CA ARG A 326 1.21 18.32 -41.02
C ARG A 326 0.12 19.07 -40.27
N LYS A 327 0.44 20.27 -39.83
CA LYS A 327 -0.49 21.15 -39.13
C LYS A 327 -1.68 21.49 -40.02
N LEU A 328 -2.86 21.61 -39.39
CA LEU A 328 -4.03 22.17 -40.07
C LEU A 328 -3.84 23.68 -40.17
N THR A 329 -4.04 24.22 -41.37
CA THR A 329 -4.20 25.67 -41.55
C THR A 329 -5.51 26.13 -40.91
N SER A 330 -5.68 27.45 -40.77
CA SER A 330 -6.96 28.05 -40.34
C SER A 330 -8.14 27.67 -41.23
N THR A 331 -7.89 27.20 -42.46
CA THR A 331 -8.91 26.72 -43.40
C THR A 331 -9.22 25.22 -43.27
N GLY A 332 -8.62 24.52 -42.29
CA GLY A 332 -8.81 23.08 -42.06
C GLY A 332 -8.12 22.19 -43.09
N LYS A 333 -7.25 22.75 -43.95
CA LYS A 333 -6.47 22.00 -44.95
C LYS A 333 -5.04 21.79 -44.47
N LYS A 334 -4.36 20.79 -45.03
CA LYS A 334 -2.92 20.58 -44.82
C LYS A 334 -2.16 21.14 -46.02
N ASN A 335 -1.07 21.85 -45.79
CA ASN A 335 -0.19 22.33 -46.85
C ASN A 335 0.84 21.25 -47.21
N PRO A 336 0.78 20.60 -48.39
CA PRO A 336 1.69 19.50 -48.72
C PRO A 336 3.17 19.91 -48.77
N SER A 337 3.45 21.20 -49.02
CA SER A 337 4.80 21.75 -49.13
C SER A 337 5.49 21.97 -47.78
N GLU A 338 4.75 21.94 -46.67
CA GLU A 338 5.34 22.07 -45.34
C GLU A 338 6.00 20.75 -44.88
N SER A 339 6.96 20.87 -43.97
CA SER A 339 7.54 19.71 -43.28
C SER A 339 6.51 19.04 -42.37
N GLN A 340 6.84 17.84 -41.88
CA GLN A 340 6.01 17.23 -40.86
C GLN A 340 5.99 18.07 -39.58
N SER A 341 4.83 18.12 -38.91
CA SER A 341 4.71 18.68 -37.58
C SER A 341 4.83 17.59 -36.51
N LEU A 342 5.19 17.98 -35.30
CA LEU A 342 5.12 17.09 -34.14
C LEU A 342 3.66 16.74 -33.83
N ILE A 343 3.39 15.53 -33.36
CA ILE A 343 2.02 15.10 -33.11
C ILE A 343 1.32 15.94 -32.03
N ILE A 344 2.06 16.57 -31.10
CA ILE A 344 1.48 17.50 -30.12
C ILE A 344 0.79 18.72 -30.75
N GLU A 345 1.10 19.06 -32.00
CA GLU A 345 0.43 20.17 -32.69
C GLU A 345 -0.97 19.80 -33.22
N HIS A 346 -1.33 18.51 -33.20
CA HIS A 346 -2.59 18.04 -33.74
C HIS A 346 -3.71 18.16 -32.68
N PRO A 347 -4.89 18.72 -33.02
CA PRO A 347 -5.95 18.97 -32.06
C PRO A 347 -6.40 17.75 -31.25
N ASP A 348 -6.54 16.58 -31.91
CA ASP A 348 -7.00 15.36 -31.23
C ASP A 348 -5.94 14.81 -30.25
N VAL A 349 -4.65 14.91 -30.59
CA VAL A 349 -3.55 14.54 -29.68
C VAL A 349 -3.54 15.44 -28.45
N ARG A 350 -3.72 16.76 -28.63
CA ARG A 350 -3.85 17.70 -27.51
C ARG A 350 -5.07 17.39 -26.64
N ARG A 351 -6.21 17.06 -27.25
CA ARG A 351 -7.43 16.65 -26.54
C ARG A 351 -7.17 15.40 -25.69
N MET A 352 -6.53 14.37 -26.24
CA MET A 352 -6.18 13.15 -25.51
C MET A 352 -5.21 13.42 -24.35
N LEU A 353 -4.18 14.26 -24.57
CA LEU A 353 -3.23 14.63 -23.52
C LEU A 353 -3.87 15.47 -22.41
N LEU A 354 -4.76 16.40 -22.75
CA LEU A 354 -5.50 17.19 -21.76
C LEU A 354 -6.43 16.33 -20.93
N LEU A 355 -7.09 15.34 -21.53
CA LEU A 355 -7.93 14.38 -20.82
C LEU A 355 -7.10 13.53 -19.83
N GLN A 356 -5.94 13.04 -20.27
CA GLN A 356 -5.02 12.30 -19.39
C GLN A 356 -4.57 13.17 -18.21
N LYS A 357 -4.15 14.42 -18.48
CA LYS A 357 -3.75 15.39 -17.45
C LYS A 357 -4.87 15.64 -16.44
N SER A 358 -6.09 15.93 -16.92
CA SER A 358 -7.23 16.24 -16.04
C SER A 358 -7.62 15.06 -15.15
N ILE A 359 -7.54 13.82 -15.68
CA ILE A 359 -7.81 12.62 -14.90
C ILE A 359 -6.70 12.40 -13.86
N ALA A 360 -5.43 12.43 -14.27
CA ALA A 360 -4.31 12.14 -13.37
C ALA A 360 -4.24 13.15 -12.19
N GLU A 361 -4.39 14.45 -12.47
CA GLU A 361 -4.33 15.49 -11.45
C GLU A 361 -5.61 15.54 -10.59
N GLY A 362 -6.78 15.39 -11.22
CA GLY A 362 -8.05 15.36 -10.50
C GLY A 362 -8.16 14.15 -9.55
N SER A 363 -7.73 12.97 -9.99
CA SER A 363 -7.70 11.76 -9.15
C SER A 363 -6.72 11.90 -7.98
N LEU A 364 -5.54 12.49 -8.19
CA LEU A 364 -4.60 12.76 -7.09
C LEU A 364 -5.21 13.72 -6.06
N SER A 365 -5.88 14.78 -6.50
CA SER A 365 -6.55 15.71 -5.57
C SER A 365 -7.63 15.00 -4.75
N LEU A 366 -8.41 14.10 -5.34
CA LEU A 366 -9.40 13.32 -4.58
C LEU A 366 -8.74 12.39 -3.54
N VAL A 367 -7.62 11.76 -3.89
CA VAL A 367 -6.83 10.93 -2.97
C VAL A 367 -6.30 11.74 -1.79
N LEU A 368 -5.75 12.93 -2.04
CA LEU A 368 -5.24 13.80 -0.98
C LEU A 368 -6.37 14.37 -0.11
N LEU A 369 -7.55 14.61 -0.68
CA LEU A 369 -8.74 14.96 0.10
C LEU A 369 -9.16 13.83 1.05
N ALA A 370 -9.21 12.58 0.57
CA ALA A 370 -9.50 11.42 1.41
C ALA A 370 -8.48 11.25 2.53
N SER A 371 -7.21 11.47 2.21
CA SER A 371 -6.12 11.41 3.17
C SER A 371 -6.25 12.52 4.24
N LYS A 372 -6.62 13.74 3.84
CA LYS A 372 -6.88 14.85 4.77
C LYS A 372 -8.04 14.53 5.71
N TYR A 373 -9.09 13.88 5.22
CA TYR A 373 -10.19 13.45 6.08
C TYR A 373 -9.75 12.40 7.09
N GLN A 374 -8.92 11.43 6.68
CA GLN A 374 -8.33 10.46 7.60
C GLN A 374 -7.49 11.13 8.70
N ASP A 375 -6.65 12.12 8.34
CA ASP A 375 -5.89 12.91 9.32
C ASP A 375 -6.81 13.61 10.32
N ILE A 376 -7.88 14.24 9.84
CA ILE A 376 -8.86 14.92 10.71
C ILE A 376 -9.57 13.91 11.62
N ILE A 377 -10.04 12.78 11.10
CA ILE A 377 -10.73 11.73 11.88
C ILE A 377 -9.82 11.20 13.00
N THR A 378 -8.54 11.02 12.71
CA THR A 378 -7.55 10.47 13.64
C THR A 378 -7.18 11.46 14.75
N THR A 379 -7.17 12.75 14.44
CA THR A 379 -6.72 13.81 15.35
C THR A 379 -7.85 14.60 16.03
N SER A 380 -9.10 14.39 15.62
CA SER A 380 -10.23 15.14 16.16
C SER A 380 -10.56 14.75 17.60
N ILE A 381 -10.70 15.76 18.46
CA ILE A 381 -11.26 15.63 19.81
C ILE A 381 -12.79 15.80 19.84
N SER A 382 -13.39 16.27 18.74
CA SER A 382 -14.83 16.49 18.63
C SER A 382 -15.51 15.30 17.98
N LYS A 383 -16.49 14.72 18.66
CA LYS A 383 -17.29 13.63 18.10
C LYS A 383 -18.02 14.05 16.82
N GLU A 384 -18.52 15.28 16.76
CA GLU A 384 -19.24 15.83 15.59
C GLU A 384 -18.30 16.00 14.39
N GLU A 385 -17.09 16.52 14.60
CA GLU A 385 -16.10 16.65 13.53
C GLU A 385 -15.70 15.26 13.01
N LYS A 386 -15.42 14.32 13.92
CA LYS A 386 -15.10 12.94 13.57
C LYS A 386 -16.21 12.26 12.78
N GLU A 387 -17.46 12.40 13.19
CA GLU A 387 -18.62 11.83 12.48
C GLU A 387 -18.79 12.45 11.08
N LYS A 388 -18.72 13.79 10.98
CA LYS A 388 -18.79 14.50 9.70
C LYS A 388 -17.75 14.00 8.70
N TYR A 389 -16.48 13.95 9.11
CA TYR A 389 -15.41 13.57 8.17
C TYR A 389 -15.40 12.06 7.88
N ASN A 390 -15.84 11.20 8.81
CA ASN A 390 -16.09 9.79 8.50
C ASN A 390 -17.15 9.64 7.40
N LEU A 391 -18.31 10.30 7.52
CA LEU A 391 -19.36 10.25 6.50
C LEU A 391 -18.87 10.74 5.14
N LEU A 392 -18.10 11.82 5.12
CA LEU A 392 -17.51 12.34 3.87
C LEU A 392 -16.48 11.37 3.28
N LEU A 393 -15.68 10.71 4.12
CA LEU A 393 -14.70 9.72 3.67
C LEU A 393 -15.39 8.49 3.06
N GLU A 394 -16.44 7.97 3.69
CA GLU A 394 -17.23 6.84 3.17
C GLU A 394 -17.86 7.10 1.80
N MET A 395 -18.11 8.37 1.44
CA MET A 395 -18.62 8.72 0.10
C MET A 395 -17.55 8.69 -0.99
N ILE A 396 -16.26 8.82 -0.64
CA ILE A 396 -15.16 8.96 -1.61
C ILE A 396 -14.26 7.72 -1.68
N ILE A 397 -14.28 6.86 -0.67
CA ILE A 397 -13.65 5.53 -0.73
C ILE A 397 -14.71 4.46 -1.00
N PRO A 398 -14.40 3.44 -1.83
CA PRO A 398 -15.34 2.36 -2.09
C PRO A 398 -15.63 1.53 -0.83
N ILE A 399 -16.89 1.11 -0.64
CA ILE A 399 -17.33 0.22 0.44
C ILE A 399 -16.90 -1.22 0.17
#